data_AF-A0A451AM91-F1
#
_entry.id   AF-A0A451AM91-F1
#
_cell.length_a   1.000
_cell.length_b   1.000
_cell.length_c   1.000
_cell.angle_alpha   90.00
_cell.angle_beta   90.00
_cell.angle_gamma   90.00
#
_symmetry.space_group_name_H-M   'P 1'
#
loop_
_entity.id
_entity.type
_entity.pdbx_description
1 polymer ?
#
loop_
_entity_poly.entity_id
_entity_poly.type
_entity_poly.pdbx_seq_one_letter_code
_entity_poly.pdbx_strand_id
1 'polypeptide(L)' 'GEYHQTPHHGLDGVTPLEKWAQSDSVRFPDPHDDLDNLFLFEERRKVQKDRQSKRHGLLVYLFPARLYK' A
#
# COMPACT_ATOMS: atom_id res chain seq x y z
N GLY A 1 4.48 -13.75 10.18
CA GLY A 1 4.40 -14.77 9.12
C GLY A 1 5.74 -15.45 9.02
N GLU A 2 5.74 -16.78 8.91
CA GLU A 2 6.91 -17.65 9.03
C GLU A 2 8.08 -17.31 8.09
N TYR A 3 7.81 -16.76 6.90
CA TYR A 3 8.85 -16.42 5.92
C TYR A 3 9.95 -15.52 6.50
N HIS A 4 9.58 -14.48 7.25
CA HIS A 4 10.54 -13.54 7.83
C HIS A 4 11.36 -14.13 8.99
N GLN A 5 10.91 -15.26 9.54
CA GLN A 5 11.52 -15.93 10.71
C GLN A 5 12.21 -17.25 10.32
N THR A 6 12.10 -17.68 9.06
CA THR A 6 12.67 -18.94 8.58
C THR A 6 13.98 -18.68 7.86
N PRO A 7 15.05 -19.45 8.13
CA PRO A 7 16.28 -19.45 7.35
C PRO A 7 16.06 -19.75 5.87
N HIS A 8 16.69 -18.98 4.98
CA HIS A 8 16.62 -19.24 3.53
C HIS A 8 17.98 -19.55 2.94
N HIS A 9 18.03 -20.53 2.04
CA HIS A 9 19.26 -20.90 1.31
C HIS A 9 19.83 -19.72 0.50
N GLY A 10 18.98 -18.88 -0.09
CA GLY A 10 19.42 -17.69 -0.84
C GLY A 10 19.96 -16.54 0.03
N LEU A 11 19.91 -16.69 1.35
CA LEU A 11 20.43 -15.73 2.32
C LEU A 11 21.52 -16.36 3.20
N ASP A 12 22.26 -17.34 2.67
CA ASP A 12 23.33 -18.03 3.40
C ASP A 12 22.85 -18.71 4.70
N GLY A 13 21.57 -19.10 4.75
CA GLY A 13 20.98 -19.74 5.91
C GLY A 13 20.59 -18.78 7.04
N VAL A 14 20.59 -17.47 6.83
CA VAL A 14 19.96 -16.52 7.76
C VAL A 14 18.51 -16.23 7.38
N THR A 15 17.76 -15.70 8.34
CA THR A 15 16.38 -15.24 8.11
C THR A 15 16.37 -13.91 7.35
N PRO A 16 15.28 -13.56 6.64
CA PRO A 16 15.16 -12.26 5.99
C PRO A 16 15.20 -11.11 7.00
N LEU A 17 14.70 -11.35 8.22
CA LEU A 17 14.73 -10.36 9.29
C LEU A 17 16.17 -10.09 9.77
N GLU A 18 16.98 -11.12 9.98
CA GLU A 18 18.40 -10.97 10.35
C GLU A 18 19.18 -10.27 9.25
N LYS A 19 18.94 -10.64 7.98
CA LYS A 19 19.60 -9.97 6.85
C LYS A 19 19.23 -8.49 6.74
N TRP A 20 17.96 -8.15 6.99
CA TRP A 20 17.49 -6.76 7.01
C TRP A 20 18.09 -5.97 8.18
N ALA A 21 18.16 -6.55 9.38
CA ALA A 21 18.71 -5.90 10.56
C ALA A 21 20.21 -5.57 10.44
N GLN A 22 20.93 -6.28 9.58
CA GLN A 22 22.34 -6.01 9.24
C GLN A 22 22.51 -4.86 8.24
N SER A 23 21.43 -4.29 7.69
CA SER A 23 21.51 -3.18 6.74
C SER A 23 22.00 -1.91 7.43
N ASP A 24 23.04 -1.29 6.88
CA ASP A 24 23.69 -0.09 7.44
C ASP A 24 22.81 1.18 7.39
N SER A 25 21.73 1.19 6.61
CA SER A 25 20.85 2.36 6.55
C SER A 25 19.39 2.00 6.30
N VAL A 26 18.52 2.68 7.04
CA VAL A 26 17.09 2.77 6.74
C VAL A 26 16.87 4.13 6.08
N ARG A 27 16.25 4.12 4.91
CA ARG A 27 15.80 5.35 4.26
C ARG A 27 14.38 5.63 4.71
N PHE A 28 14.20 6.72 5.43
CA PHE A 28 12.89 7.25 5.76
C PHE A 28 12.41 8.16 4.62
N PRO A 29 11.10 8.22 4.36
CA PRO A 29 10.54 9.26 3.50
C PRO A 29 10.85 10.64 4.09
N ASP A 30 10.86 11.66 3.24
CA ASP A 30 11.01 13.04 3.69
C ASP A 30 9.83 13.38 4.64
N PRO A 31 10.05 14.08 5.77
CA PRO A 31 8.96 14.51 6.64
C PRO A 31 7.89 15.37 5.94
N HIS A 32 8.21 15.93 4.78
CA HIS A 32 7.30 16.69 3.94
C HIS A 32 6.66 15.87 2.82
N ASP A 33 7.04 14.59 2.65
CA ASP A 33 6.36 13.70 1.71
C ASP A 33 4.93 13.45 2.16
N ASP A 34 3.98 13.76 1.28
CA ASP A 34 2.56 13.41 1.48
C ASP A 34 2.35 11.93 1.15
N LEU A 35 2.56 11.09 2.17
CA LEU A 35 2.36 9.65 2.06
C LEU A 35 0.92 9.28 1.72
N ASP A 36 -0.07 10.08 2.12
CA ASP A 36 -1.48 9.80 1.83
C ASP A 36 -1.76 9.90 0.33
N ASN A 37 -1.12 10.86 -0.35
CA ASN A 37 -1.21 11.01 -1.79
C ASN A 37 -0.58 9.83 -2.57
N LEU A 38 0.45 9.16 -2.03
CA LEU A 38 1.07 8.00 -2.69
C LEU A 38 0.13 6.80 -2.83
N PHE A 39 -0.86 6.69 -1.94
CA PHE A 39 -1.83 5.58 -1.92
C PHE A 39 -3.21 5.99 -2.42
N LEU A 40 -3.40 7.25 -2.81
CA LEU A 40 -4.65 7.74 -3.35
C LEU A 40 -4.74 7.45 -4.86
N PHE A 41 -5.43 6.37 -5.22
CA PHE A 41 -5.80 6.13 -6.62
C PHE A 41 -7.19 6.70 -6.89
N GLU A 42 -7.26 7.74 -7.72
CA GLU A 42 -8.54 8.28 -8.19
C GLU A 42 -8.98 7.57 -9.48
N GLU A 43 -10.10 6.84 -9.43
CA GLU A 43 -10.74 6.25 -10.61
C GLU A 43 -12.08 6.94 -10.87
N ARG A 44 -12.17 7.74 -11.95
CA ARG A 44 -13.42 8.37 -12.36
C ARG A 44 -14.35 7.34 -13.01
N ARG A 45 -15.43 6.94 -12.32
CA ARG A 45 -16.46 6.06 -12.90
C ARG A 45 -17.83 6.73 -13.02
N LYS A 46 -18.53 6.41 -14.11
CA LYS A 46 -19.93 6.81 -14.32
C LYS A 46 -20.82 5.97 -13.41
N VAL A 47 -21.40 6.59 -12.38
CA VAL A 47 -22.37 5.94 -11.50
C VAL A 47 -23.69 5.80 -12.25
N GLN A 48 -24.14 4.56 -12.50
CA GLN A 48 -25.49 4.32 -13.02
C GLN A 48 -26.53 4.45 -11.88
N LYS A 49 -27.77 4.78 -12.24
CA LYS A 49 -28.85 5.22 -11.33
C LYS A 49 -29.29 4.12 -10.33
N ASP A 50 -28.96 2.89 -10.65
CA ASP A 50 -29.07 1.68 -9.87
C ASP A 50 -27.81 1.52 -9.00
N ARG A 51 -27.99 1.74 -7.68
CA ARG A 51 -26.98 1.81 -6.60
C ARG A 51 -26.10 0.56 -6.38
N GLN A 52 -25.82 -0.25 -7.39
CA GLN A 52 -24.95 -1.42 -7.26
C GLN A 52 -23.86 -1.44 -8.33
N SER A 53 -22.68 -0.95 -7.97
CA SER A 53 -21.46 -1.35 -8.67
C SER A 53 -20.90 -2.61 -8.01
N LYS A 54 -20.87 -3.74 -8.72
CA LYS A 54 -20.03 -4.88 -8.32
C LYS A 54 -18.57 -4.44 -8.31
N ARG A 55 -17.86 -4.77 -7.25
CA ARG A 55 -16.43 -4.50 -7.12
C ARG A 55 -15.70 -5.83 -6.89
N HIS A 56 -14.86 -6.21 -7.84
CA HIS A 56 -13.80 -7.17 -7.55
C HIS A 56 -12.80 -6.46 -6.63
N GLY A 57 -12.79 -6.84 -5.35
CA GLY A 57 -11.63 -6.77 -4.47
C GLY A 57 -10.85 -5.46 -4.35
N LEU A 58 -11.49 -4.31 -4.11
CA LEU A 58 -10.78 -3.17 -3.51
C LEU A 58 -11.74 -2.23 -2.76
N LEU A 59 -11.63 -2.18 -1.43
CA LEU A 59 -12.28 -1.14 -0.62
C LEU A 59 -11.61 0.20 -0.97
N VAL A 60 -12.38 1.11 -1.58
CA VAL A 60 -11.96 2.48 -1.91
C VAL A 60 -13.04 3.37 -1.31
N TYR A 61 -12.64 4.27 -0.42
CA TYR A 61 -13.50 5.28 0.17
C TYR A 61 -13.93 6.27 -0.92
N LEU A 62 -15.23 6.37 -1.16
CA LEU A 62 -15.80 7.35 -2.09
C LEU A 62 -16.17 8.60 -1.30
N PHE A 63 -15.41 9.68 -1.46
CA PHE A 63 -15.85 10.99 -0.99
C PHE A 63 -16.76 11.61 -2.06
N PRO A 64 -17.94 12.14 -1.70
CA PRO A 64 -18.77 12.86 -2.65
C PRO A 64 -17.99 14.10 -3.13
N ALA A 65 -17.81 14.22 -4.46
CA ALA A 65 -17.21 15.39 -5.06
C ALA A 65 -18.00 16.64 -4.61
N ARG A 66 -17.33 17.55 -3.88
CA ARG A 66 -17.89 18.88 -3.62
C ARG A 66 -17.98 19.59 -4.96
N LEU A 67 -19.20 19.86 -5.40
CA LEU A 67 -19.50 20.82 -6.45
C LEU A 67 -18.99 22.18 -5.97
N TYR A 68 -17.83 22.62 -6.45
CA TYR A 68 -17.49 24.04 -6.41
C TYR A 68 -18.26 24.72 -7.55
N LYS A 69 -18.95 25.81 -7.19
CA LYS A 69 -19.81 26.61 -8.07
C LYS A 69 -19.00 27.33 -9.14
#